data_AF-A0A260VTY3-F1
#
_entry.id   AF-A0A260VTY3-F1
#
_cell.length_a   1.000
_cell.length_b   1.000
_cell.length_c   1.000
_cell.angle_alpha   90.00
_cell.angle_beta   90.00
_cell.angle_gamma   90.00
#
_symmetry.space_group_name_H-M   'P 1'
#
loop_
_entity.id
_entity.type
_entity.pdbx_description
1 polymer ?
#
loop_
_entity_poly.entity_id
_entity_poly.type
_entity_poly.pdbx_seq_one_letter_code
_entity_poly.pdbx_strand_id
1 'polypeptide(L)'
;MTEDLTERVQRWIAGDPDPAAREELDGLPDAELADRFSGPLTFGTAGLRGPVRAGPNGMNVAVVTKTSAGIAAWLIENGLGGSTVVVGRDARNGSEQFAFAAAETFSAQGFSVVMLPRPLPTPVVAFAVRALDAELGVQITASHNPAADNGYKVYLRGGSQLIPPSDAQIEALIAATPDAIEVPRAIVQPGGSDIAARYLDSVVALPHSTRRDIRIALTPLHGVGGELAMAALRGAGFRDIQVVEEQFEPDPAFPTVTFPNPEEPGAADAVLALAADIDADIAIALDPDADRCAVGVPTDSGWRMLTGDETGALLANHLLADAPADSLVANTIVSSQLLSALAPARGARYARTLTGFKWLVRAGEGLVYAYEEAIGHCVDPNVVRDKDGISAAVVLADLAADLKQDRRTLLDVLDDLAVEFGVHLGAQVSRRVEDLAEIGNMMHRLRSASPTELAGRAVTVLDYAQRDDELRTDAVEISGSGLRVIVRPSGTEPKLKAYLEVIEPVDGPEDLPRARAAAAEILAELTDFAQHL
;
A
#
# COMPACT_ATOMS: atom_id res chain seq x y z
N MET A 1 7.33 -20.67 33.26
CA MET A 1 6.47 -19.49 33.09
C MET A 1 6.54 -18.64 34.36
N THR A 2 6.56 -17.30 34.27
CA THR A 2 6.38 -16.47 35.48
C THR A 2 4.94 -16.58 35.98
N GLU A 3 4.70 -16.33 37.27
CA GLU A 3 3.34 -16.34 37.86
C GLU A 3 2.43 -15.34 37.13
N ASP A 4 2.95 -14.14 36.84
CA ASP A 4 2.27 -13.09 36.05
C ASP A 4 1.86 -13.55 34.63
N LEU A 5 2.75 -14.22 33.88
CA LEU A 5 2.42 -14.70 32.54
C LEU A 5 1.33 -15.79 32.59
N THR A 6 1.37 -16.67 33.57
CA THR A 6 0.36 -17.72 33.76
C THR A 6 -1.03 -17.12 33.99
N GLU A 7 -1.12 -16.13 34.88
CA GLU A 7 -2.38 -15.45 35.17
C GLU A 7 -2.93 -14.71 33.94
N ARG A 8 -2.07 -14.02 33.19
CA ARG A 8 -2.45 -13.33 31.95
C ARG A 8 -2.99 -14.28 30.88
N VAL A 9 -2.34 -15.44 30.70
CA VAL A 9 -2.77 -16.48 29.75
C VAL A 9 -4.13 -17.05 30.15
N GLN A 10 -4.28 -17.46 31.41
CA GLN A 10 -5.54 -18.07 31.89
C GLN A 10 -6.70 -17.07 31.85
N ARG A 11 -6.46 -15.79 32.16
CA ARG A 11 -7.47 -14.74 31.99
C ARG A 11 -7.88 -14.57 30.52
N TRP A 12 -6.92 -14.55 29.60
CA TRP A 12 -7.22 -14.46 28.17
C TRP A 12 -8.04 -15.65 27.69
N ILE A 13 -7.66 -16.88 28.05
CA ILE A 13 -8.39 -18.10 27.69
C ILE A 13 -9.84 -18.05 28.19
N ALA A 14 -10.06 -17.61 29.44
CA ALA A 14 -11.40 -17.45 29.98
C ALA A 14 -12.22 -16.37 29.23
N GLY A 15 -11.54 -15.33 28.73
CA GLY A 15 -12.10 -14.17 28.05
C GLY A 15 -12.22 -14.26 26.52
N ASP A 16 -11.66 -15.29 25.88
CA ASP A 16 -11.64 -15.46 24.43
C ASP A 16 -12.94 -16.10 23.95
N PRO A 17 -13.72 -15.54 23.00
CA PRO A 17 -14.97 -16.16 22.54
C PRO A 17 -14.76 -17.41 21.66
N ASP A 18 -13.57 -17.68 21.15
CA ASP A 18 -13.30 -18.79 20.22
C ASP A 18 -12.75 -20.03 20.95
N PRO A 19 -13.49 -21.16 21.03
CA PRO A 19 -13.01 -22.39 21.65
C PRO A 19 -11.72 -22.94 21.04
N ALA A 20 -11.51 -22.78 19.74
CA ALA A 20 -10.29 -23.27 19.07
C ALA A 20 -9.07 -22.44 19.50
N ALA A 21 -9.22 -21.13 19.66
CA ALA A 21 -8.16 -20.26 20.16
C ALA A 21 -7.79 -20.59 21.62
N ARG A 22 -8.78 -20.95 22.45
CA ARG A 22 -8.54 -21.42 23.83
C ARG A 22 -7.72 -22.71 23.86
N GLU A 23 -8.13 -23.70 23.07
CA GLU A 23 -7.44 -24.99 22.96
C GLU A 23 -6.01 -24.81 22.42
N GLU A 24 -5.82 -23.92 21.43
CA GLU A 24 -4.50 -23.58 20.92
C GLU A 24 -3.60 -23.09 22.06
N LEU A 25 -4.04 -22.10 22.85
CA LEU A 25 -3.24 -21.53 23.93
C LEU A 25 -2.92 -22.53 25.05
N ASP A 26 -3.86 -23.40 25.43
CA ASP A 26 -3.65 -24.44 26.44
C ASP A 26 -2.57 -25.45 26.03
N GLY A 27 -2.38 -25.67 24.72
CA GLY A 27 -1.42 -26.62 24.18
C GLY A 27 0.00 -26.08 23.91
N LEU A 28 0.22 -24.77 24.07
CA LEU A 28 1.49 -24.14 23.66
C LEU A 28 2.60 -24.22 24.72
N PRO A 29 3.86 -24.30 24.30
CA PRO A 29 5.00 -24.20 25.21
C PRO A 29 5.18 -22.76 25.75
N ASP A 30 5.73 -22.64 26.96
CA ASP A 30 5.95 -21.36 27.66
C ASP A 30 6.62 -20.26 26.81
N ALA A 31 7.55 -20.62 25.92
CA ALA A 31 8.25 -19.67 25.07
C ALA A 31 7.30 -19.02 24.03
N GLU A 32 6.39 -19.80 23.46
CA GLU A 32 5.39 -19.30 22.51
C GLU A 32 4.31 -18.47 23.22
N LEU A 33 3.95 -18.86 24.44
CA LEU A 33 3.07 -18.05 25.29
C LEU A 33 3.73 -16.71 25.64
N ALA A 34 5.03 -16.72 25.98
CA ALA A 34 5.75 -15.48 26.26
C ALA A 34 5.81 -14.54 25.05
N ASP A 35 6.06 -15.07 23.85
CA ASP A 35 5.99 -14.28 22.60
C ASP A 35 4.59 -13.71 22.40
N ARG A 36 3.56 -14.57 22.44
CA ARG A 36 2.17 -14.19 22.15
C ARG A 36 1.60 -13.15 23.12
N PHE A 37 2.12 -13.11 24.34
CA PHE A 37 1.74 -12.20 25.41
C PHE A 37 2.79 -11.10 25.66
N SER A 38 3.70 -10.85 24.71
CA SER A 38 4.66 -9.74 24.80
C SER A 38 3.99 -8.35 24.73
N GLY A 39 2.83 -8.24 24.09
CA GLY A 39 2.02 -7.02 24.01
C GLY A 39 0.81 -7.21 23.10
N PRO A 40 -0.11 -6.23 23.01
CA PRO A 40 -1.18 -6.26 22.00
C PRO A 40 -0.65 -5.82 20.62
N LEU A 41 -1.39 -6.15 19.56
CA LEU A 41 -1.22 -5.48 18.26
C LEU A 41 -1.56 -3.98 18.38
N THR A 42 -0.79 -3.13 17.70
CA THR A 42 -0.97 -1.67 17.66
C THR A 42 -1.14 -1.17 16.21
N PHE A 43 -1.73 0.01 16.04
CA PHE A 43 -1.96 0.61 14.73
C PHE A 43 -0.63 1.05 14.10
N GLY A 44 -0.30 0.44 12.97
CA GLY A 44 0.83 0.82 12.14
C GLY A 44 0.46 1.89 11.11
N THR A 45 1.24 1.95 10.04
CA THR A 45 0.99 2.87 8.91
C THR A 45 -0.32 2.60 8.19
N ALA A 46 -0.79 1.34 8.16
CA ALA A 46 -1.95 0.88 7.42
C ALA A 46 -2.79 -0.13 8.22
N GLY A 47 -3.16 0.23 9.46
CA GLY A 47 -4.00 -0.60 10.33
C GLY A 47 -3.25 -1.51 11.31
N LEU A 48 -3.98 -2.43 11.95
CA LEU A 48 -3.39 -3.54 12.72
C LEU A 48 -2.98 -4.65 11.76
N ARG A 49 -1.81 -5.27 11.97
CA ARG A 49 -1.37 -6.45 11.20
C ARG A 49 -0.63 -7.42 12.10
N GLY A 50 -0.80 -8.70 11.84
CA GLY A 50 -0.07 -9.74 12.55
C GLY A 50 -0.43 -11.14 12.06
N PRO A 51 0.29 -12.17 12.54
CA PRO A 51 -0.01 -13.55 12.20
C PRO A 51 -1.39 -13.95 12.71
N VAL A 52 -2.09 -14.79 11.95
CA VAL A 52 -3.33 -15.42 12.37
C VAL A 52 -2.99 -16.48 13.42
N ARG A 53 -3.21 -16.16 14.69
CA ARG A 53 -2.94 -17.02 15.85
C ARG A 53 -3.67 -16.55 17.10
N ALA A 54 -3.92 -17.45 18.04
CA ALA A 54 -4.47 -17.09 19.35
C ALA A 54 -3.51 -16.22 20.20
N GLY A 55 -4.07 -15.36 21.05
CA GLY A 55 -3.34 -14.47 21.95
C GLY A 55 -3.38 -12.98 21.54
N PRO A 56 -2.95 -12.07 22.42
CA PRO A 56 -3.14 -10.62 22.21
C PRO A 56 -2.29 -10.00 21.10
N ASN A 57 -1.19 -10.63 20.69
CA ASN A 57 -0.34 -10.16 19.58
C ASN A 57 -0.62 -10.86 18.23
N GLY A 58 -1.74 -11.56 18.11
CA GLY A 58 -2.17 -12.24 16.89
C GLY A 58 -3.48 -11.70 16.36
N MET A 59 -3.72 -11.85 15.05
CA MET A 59 -5.03 -11.63 14.47
C MET A 59 -5.93 -12.81 14.79
N ASN A 60 -6.97 -12.57 15.59
CA ASN A 60 -7.98 -13.55 15.99
C ASN A 60 -9.31 -12.84 16.33
N VAL A 61 -10.36 -13.62 16.57
CA VAL A 61 -11.71 -13.09 16.87
C VAL A 61 -11.72 -12.20 18.12
N ALA A 62 -10.98 -12.57 19.16
CA ALA A 62 -10.94 -11.79 20.40
C ALA A 62 -10.36 -10.39 20.15
N VAL A 63 -9.21 -10.31 19.47
CA VAL A 63 -8.58 -9.03 19.11
C VAL A 63 -9.52 -8.21 18.22
N VAL A 64 -10.07 -8.80 17.15
CA VAL A 64 -10.98 -8.09 16.23
C VAL A 64 -12.24 -7.56 16.94
N THR A 65 -12.82 -8.35 17.85
CA THR A 65 -13.99 -7.96 18.65
C THR A 65 -13.65 -6.78 19.56
N LYS A 66 -12.53 -6.84 20.29
CA LYS A 66 -12.09 -5.75 21.16
C LYS A 66 -11.72 -4.49 20.38
N THR A 67 -11.03 -4.64 19.24
CA THR A 67 -10.73 -3.53 18.32
C THR A 67 -12.00 -2.82 17.86
N SER A 68 -13.00 -3.59 17.41
CA SER A 68 -14.27 -3.05 16.93
C SER A 68 -15.04 -2.35 18.04
N ALA A 69 -15.05 -2.90 19.25
CA ALA A 69 -15.67 -2.28 20.42
C ALA A 69 -14.98 -0.97 20.85
N GLY A 70 -13.64 -0.93 20.83
CA GLY A 70 -12.88 0.29 21.11
C GLY A 70 -13.14 1.38 20.08
N ILE A 71 -13.22 1.04 18.79
CA ILE A 71 -13.59 1.99 17.72
C ILE A 71 -15.04 2.46 17.90
N ALA A 72 -15.97 1.56 18.22
CA ALA A 72 -17.36 1.92 18.49
C ALA A 72 -17.47 2.91 19.65
N ALA A 73 -16.76 2.67 20.74
CA ALA A 73 -16.67 3.59 21.88
C ALA A 73 -16.13 4.95 21.44
N TRP A 74 -15.05 4.98 20.66
CA TRP A 74 -14.45 6.21 20.14
C TRP A 74 -15.44 7.01 19.29
N LEU A 75 -16.17 6.35 18.39
CA LEU A 75 -17.21 7.01 17.57
C LEU A 75 -18.34 7.56 18.46
N ILE A 76 -18.80 6.81 19.46
CA ILE A 76 -19.85 7.27 20.39
C ILE A 76 -19.39 8.49 21.20
N GLU A 77 -18.16 8.46 21.73
CA GLU A 77 -17.58 9.59 22.48
C GLU A 77 -17.43 10.86 21.63
N ASN A 78 -17.22 10.69 20.32
CA ASN A 78 -17.18 11.79 19.35
C ASN A 78 -18.56 12.17 18.79
N GLY A 79 -19.66 11.65 19.33
CA GLY A 79 -21.03 11.99 18.93
C GLY A 79 -21.48 11.36 17.61
N LEU A 80 -20.78 10.34 17.13
CA LEU A 80 -21.04 9.63 15.87
C LEU A 80 -21.77 8.28 16.09
N GLY A 81 -22.37 8.08 17.25
CA GLY A 81 -23.17 6.88 17.54
C GLY A 81 -24.33 6.70 16.56
N GLY A 82 -24.59 5.46 16.14
CA GLY A 82 -25.66 5.15 15.17
C GLY A 82 -25.31 5.40 13.71
N SER A 83 -24.11 5.89 13.42
CA SER A 83 -23.66 6.16 12.06
C SER A 83 -23.51 4.89 11.21
N THR A 84 -23.37 5.08 9.89
CA THR A 84 -23.09 3.99 8.97
C THR A 84 -21.64 3.54 9.09
N VAL A 85 -21.44 2.22 9.15
CA VAL A 85 -20.14 1.53 9.14
C VAL A 85 -20.10 0.55 7.98
N VAL A 86 -19.07 0.62 7.13
CA VAL A 86 -18.81 -0.36 6.07
C VAL A 86 -17.81 -1.40 6.56
N VAL A 87 -18.07 -2.69 6.33
CA VAL A 87 -17.13 -3.77 6.63
C VAL A 87 -16.89 -4.61 5.38
N GLY A 88 -15.64 -4.67 4.94
CA GLY A 88 -15.17 -5.52 3.84
C GLY A 88 -14.04 -6.44 4.28
N ARG A 89 -13.63 -7.31 3.37
CA ARG A 89 -12.56 -8.28 3.59
C ARG A 89 -11.90 -8.71 2.28
N ASP A 90 -10.69 -9.23 2.38
CA ASP A 90 -10.08 -10.06 1.35
C ASP A 90 -10.39 -11.57 1.56
N ALA A 91 -9.68 -12.43 0.83
CA ALA A 91 -9.85 -13.87 0.86
C ALA A 91 -8.91 -14.62 1.81
N ARG A 92 -8.09 -13.93 2.63
CA ARG A 92 -7.11 -14.56 3.53
C ARG A 92 -7.78 -15.46 4.57
N ASN A 93 -6.98 -16.38 5.12
CA ASN A 93 -7.40 -17.21 6.25
C ASN A 93 -7.88 -16.34 7.42
N GLY A 94 -9.05 -16.67 7.96
CA GLY A 94 -9.69 -15.91 9.05
C GLY A 94 -10.46 -14.65 8.60
N SER A 95 -10.25 -14.13 7.39
CA SER A 95 -10.85 -12.85 6.96
C SER A 95 -12.38 -12.84 7.04
N GLU A 96 -13.03 -13.95 6.71
CA GLU A 96 -14.49 -14.09 6.84
C GLU A 96 -14.94 -13.99 8.30
N GLN A 97 -14.37 -14.80 9.18
CA GLN A 97 -14.70 -14.84 10.61
C GLN A 97 -14.47 -13.48 11.27
N PHE A 98 -13.38 -12.79 10.91
CA PHE A 98 -13.03 -11.48 11.43
C PHE A 98 -13.98 -10.40 10.93
N ALA A 99 -14.37 -10.43 9.65
CA ALA A 99 -15.35 -9.48 9.11
C ALA A 99 -16.71 -9.61 9.81
N PHE A 100 -17.18 -10.84 10.05
CA PHE A 100 -18.39 -11.08 10.84
C PHE A 100 -18.21 -10.56 12.28
N ALA A 101 -17.11 -10.89 12.96
CA ALA A 101 -16.87 -10.41 14.32
C ALA A 101 -16.89 -8.88 14.41
N ALA A 102 -16.28 -8.19 13.44
CA ALA A 102 -16.30 -6.74 13.38
C ALA A 102 -17.71 -6.19 13.14
N ALA A 103 -18.38 -6.66 12.08
CA ALA A 103 -19.72 -6.21 11.70
C ALA A 103 -20.74 -6.41 12.84
N GLU A 104 -20.72 -7.59 13.47
CA GLU A 104 -21.65 -7.92 14.54
C GLU A 104 -21.39 -7.12 15.82
N THR A 105 -20.13 -6.78 16.11
CA THR A 105 -19.78 -5.91 17.23
C THR A 105 -20.31 -4.50 17.01
N PHE A 106 -20.09 -3.92 15.83
CA PHE A 106 -20.65 -2.59 15.51
C PHE A 106 -22.19 -2.60 15.54
N SER A 107 -22.82 -3.64 15.02
CA SER A 107 -24.28 -3.75 15.03
C SER A 107 -24.84 -3.82 16.45
N ALA A 108 -24.22 -4.60 17.34
CA ALA A 108 -24.65 -4.70 18.74
C ALA A 108 -24.49 -3.38 19.51
N GLN A 109 -23.53 -2.54 19.10
CA GLN A 109 -23.31 -1.20 19.64
C GLN A 109 -24.23 -0.13 19.01
N GLY A 110 -25.16 -0.54 18.14
CA GLY A 110 -26.21 0.32 17.59
C GLY A 110 -25.86 1.04 16.29
N PHE A 111 -24.78 0.68 15.60
CA PHE A 111 -24.41 1.25 14.30
C PHE A 111 -25.21 0.62 13.14
N SER A 112 -25.40 1.39 12.07
CA SER A 112 -25.94 0.88 10.80
C SER A 112 -24.82 0.22 9.99
N VAL A 113 -24.79 -1.11 9.94
CA VAL A 113 -23.67 -1.84 9.34
C VAL A 113 -23.97 -2.29 7.91
N VAL A 114 -23.11 -1.92 6.98
CA VAL A 114 -23.06 -2.43 5.61
C VAL A 114 -21.89 -3.39 5.49
N MET A 115 -22.15 -4.67 5.73
CA MET A 115 -21.16 -5.73 5.51
C MET A 115 -21.18 -6.15 4.04
N LEU A 116 -20.08 -5.96 3.32
CA LEU A 116 -19.98 -6.32 1.91
C LEU A 116 -20.15 -7.84 1.70
N PRO A 117 -20.74 -8.28 0.57
CA PRO A 117 -21.32 -9.62 0.47
C PRO A 117 -20.30 -10.74 0.24
N ARG A 118 -19.08 -10.39 -0.14
CA ARG A 118 -18.02 -11.32 -0.55
C ARG A 118 -16.65 -10.66 -0.35
N PRO A 119 -15.54 -11.40 -0.47
CA PRO A 119 -14.22 -10.81 -0.58
C PRO A 119 -14.19 -9.78 -1.72
N LEU A 120 -13.75 -8.57 -1.40
CA LEU A 120 -13.67 -7.45 -2.35
C LEU A 120 -12.38 -6.64 -2.11
N PRO A 121 -11.84 -6.02 -3.16
CA PRO A 121 -10.67 -5.17 -3.07
C PRO A 121 -10.79 -4.04 -2.05
N THR A 122 -9.65 -3.68 -1.45
CA THR A 122 -9.50 -2.51 -0.57
C THR A 122 -10.07 -1.22 -1.18
N PRO A 123 -9.79 -0.84 -2.45
CA PRO A 123 -10.37 0.37 -3.02
C PRO A 123 -11.91 0.39 -3.03
N VAL A 124 -12.58 -0.77 -3.05
CA VAL A 124 -14.05 -0.83 -2.98
C VAL A 124 -14.56 -0.41 -1.60
N VAL A 125 -13.86 -0.74 -0.51
CA VAL A 125 -14.23 -0.26 0.84
C VAL A 125 -14.00 1.24 0.96
N ALA A 126 -12.84 1.73 0.51
CA ALA A 126 -12.55 3.17 0.52
C ALA A 126 -13.58 3.97 -0.30
N PHE A 127 -13.96 3.46 -1.48
CA PHE A 127 -15.07 3.99 -2.27
C PHE A 127 -16.40 3.94 -1.52
N ALA A 128 -16.77 2.80 -0.93
CA ALA A 128 -18.05 2.60 -0.26
C ALA A 128 -18.26 3.58 0.89
N VAL A 129 -17.21 3.85 1.68
CA VAL A 129 -17.27 4.82 2.78
C VAL A 129 -17.67 6.20 2.26
N ARG A 130 -17.13 6.62 1.12
CA ARG A 130 -17.50 7.90 0.46
C ARG A 130 -18.90 7.84 -0.13
N ALA A 131 -19.17 6.79 -0.90
CA ALA A 131 -20.39 6.61 -1.67
C ALA A 131 -21.66 6.45 -0.82
N LEU A 132 -21.50 6.07 0.45
CA LEU A 132 -22.57 5.89 1.43
C LEU A 132 -22.55 6.95 2.54
N ASP A 133 -21.64 7.93 2.47
CA ASP A 133 -21.40 8.91 3.53
C ASP A 133 -21.21 8.25 4.92
N ALA A 134 -20.50 7.12 4.94
CA ALA A 134 -20.24 6.37 6.17
C ALA A 134 -19.16 7.07 7.01
N GLU A 135 -19.29 6.97 8.33
CA GLU A 135 -18.30 7.52 9.27
C GLU A 135 -17.07 6.61 9.39
N LEU A 136 -17.24 5.32 9.12
CA LEU A 136 -16.20 4.32 9.27
C LEU A 136 -16.25 3.29 8.14
N GLY A 137 -15.07 2.87 7.70
CA GLY A 137 -14.87 1.65 6.93
C GLY A 137 -13.85 0.75 7.61
N VAL A 138 -14.07 -0.55 7.55
CA VAL A 138 -13.13 -1.58 7.99
C VAL A 138 -12.85 -2.50 6.82
N GLN A 139 -11.58 -2.69 6.49
CA GLN A 139 -11.15 -3.70 5.53
C GLN A 139 -10.27 -4.72 6.25
N ILE A 140 -10.75 -5.96 6.32
CA ILE A 140 -9.97 -7.08 6.86
C ILE A 140 -9.02 -7.57 5.78
N THR A 141 -7.73 -7.26 5.93
CA THR A 141 -6.67 -7.65 5.01
C THR A 141 -5.30 -7.34 5.60
N ALA A 142 -4.30 -8.13 5.23
CA ALA A 142 -2.90 -7.78 5.42
C ALA A 142 -2.21 -7.25 4.14
N SER A 143 -2.97 -6.88 3.10
CA SER A 143 -2.45 -6.44 1.79
C SER A 143 -1.48 -7.49 1.21
N HIS A 144 -0.22 -7.14 0.97
CA HIS A 144 0.80 -8.01 0.40
C HIS A 144 1.61 -8.84 1.41
N ASN A 145 1.29 -8.78 2.71
CA ASN A 145 1.99 -9.57 3.74
C ASN A 145 1.93 -11.10 3.45
N PRO A 146 2.77 -11.93 4.09
CA PRO A 146 2.75 -13.39 3.91
C PRO A 146 1.38 -14.04 4.17
N ALA A 147 1.17 -15.26 3.67
CA ALA A 147 -0.09 -16.01 3.79
C ALA A 147 -0.59 -16.18 5.24
N ALA A 148 0.34 -16.28 6.20
CA ALA A 148 0.03 -16.47 7.61
C ALA A 148 -0.50 -15.20 8.30
N ASP A 149 -0.36 -14.02 7.68
CA ASP A 149 -0.78 -12.75 8.25
C ASP A 149 -2.20 -12.36 7.82
N ASN A 150 -2.89 -11.65 8.71
CA ASN A 150 -4.10 -10.91 8.41
C ASN A 150 -4.01 -9.49 9.02
N GLY A 151 -5.04 -8.67 8.84
CA GLY A 151 -5.01 -7.31 9.35
C GLY A 151 -6.36 -6.64 9.39
N TYR A 152 -6.38 -5.43 9.96
CA TYR A 152 -7.56 -4.63 10.21
C TYR A 152 -7.24 -3.18 9.82
N LYS A 153 -7.62 -2.79 8.60
CA LYS A 153 -7.50 -1.41 8.11
C LYS A 153 -8.74 -0.60 8.55
N VAL A 154 -8.51 0.65 8.94
CA VAL A 154 -9.55 1.58 9.38
C VAL A 154 -9.59 2.79 8.46
N TYR A 155 -10.75 3.05 7.89
CA TYR A 155 -11.08 4.23 7.10
C TYR A 155 -12.02 5.11 7.91
N LEU A 156 -11.74 6.41 7.94
CA LEU A 156 -12.62 7.42 8.48
C LEU A 156 -13.51 8.00 7.38
N ARG A 157 -14.47 8.84 7.78
CA ARG A 157 -15.33 9.61 6.87
C ARG A 157 -14.56 10.17 5.67
N GLY A 158 -15.13 10.01 4.49
CA GLY A 158 -14.49 10.39 3.23
C GLY A 158 -13.51 9.34 2.68
N GLY A 159 -13.45 8.14 3.26
CA GLY A 159 -12.74 6.98 2.70
C GLY A 159 -11.22 7.06 2.82
N SER A 160 -10.74 7.77 3.84
CA SER A 160 -9.30 7.99 4.07
C SER A 160 -8.83 7.24 5.31
N GLN A 161 -7.62 6.70 5.27
CA GLN A 161 -7.08 5.92 6.38
C GLN A 161 -6.95 6.74 7.68
N LEU A 162 -7.05 6.05 8.82
CA LEU A 162 -6.86 6.56 10.19
C LEU A 162 -5.50 7.24 10.37
N ILE A 163 -5.47 8.35 11.12
CA ILE A 163 -4.26 9.14 11.41
C ILE A 163 -4.17 9.49 12.91
N PRO A 164 -2.98 9.86 13.42
CA PRO A 164 -2.83 10.45 14.74
C PRO A 164 -3.65 11.74 14.92
N PRO A 165 -4.15 12.03 16.14
CA PRO A 165 -4.01 11.24 17.37
C PRO A 165 -5.11 10.18 17.57
N SER A 166 -5.97 9.95 16.57
CA SER A 166 -7.16 9.10 16.74
C SER A 166 -6.80 7.63 16.96
N ASP A 167 -5.70 7.16 16.37
CA ASP A 167 -5.13 5.82 16.59
C ASP A 167 -4.85 5.54 18.07
N ALA A 168 -4.09 6.41 18.75
CA ALA A 168 -3.74 6.25 20.17
C ALA A 168 -4.97 6.35 21.09
N GLN A 169 -5.95 7.19 20.73
CA GLN A 169 -7.23 7.28 21.46
C GLN A 169 -8.02 5.97 21.35
N ILE A 170 -8.11 5.41 20.14
CA ILE A 170 -8.76 4.13 19.91
C ILE A 170 -8.02 3.01 20.65
N GLU A 171 -6.68 2.95 20.61
CA GLU A 171 -5.89 1.95 21.35
C GLU A 171 -6.17 1.97 22.86
N ALA A 172 -6.27 3.16 23.45
CA ALA A 172 -6.65 3.30 24.85
C ALA A 172 -8.05 2.73 25.15
N LEU A 173 -9.01 2.95 24.24
CA LEU A 173 -10.37 2.42 24.35
C LEU A 173 -10.44 0.90 24.10
N ILE A 174 -9.59 0.36 23.23
CA ILE A 174 -9.42 -1.08 23.03
C ILE A 174 -8.89 -1.72 24.33
N ALA A 175 -7.88 -1.11 24.95
CA ALA A 175 -7.33 -1.58 26.21
C ALA A 175 -8.35 -1.53 27.37
N ALA A 176 -9.26 -0.55 27.35
CA ALA A 176 -10.34 -0.41 28.33
C ALA A 176 -11.56 -1.31 28.06
N THR A 177 -11.63 -1.98 26.91
CA THR A 177 -12.73 -2.88 26.57
C THR A 177 -12.70 -4.11 27.49
N PRO A 178 -13.88 -4.62 27.94
CA PRO A 178 -13.96 -5.88 28.69
C PRO A 178 -13.37 -7.07 27.92
N ASP A 179 -13.39 -8.24 28.54
CA ASP A 179 -12.93 -9.44 27.87
C ASP A 179 -13.82 -9.74 26.65
N ALA A 180 -13.24 -10.28 25.58
CA ALA A 180 -13.92 -10.34 24.28
C ALA A 180 -15.21 -11.16 24.30
N ILE A 181 -15.30 -12.17 25.16
CA ILE A 181 -16.51 -12.98 25.41
C ILE A 181 -17.67 -12.17 26.01
N GLU A 182 -17.37 -11.05 26.68
CA GLU A 182 -18.37 -10.17 27.31
C GLU A 182 -18.84 -9.06 26.36
N VAL A 183 -18.16 -8.85 25.23
CA VAL A 183 -18.53 -7.85 24.22
C VAL A 183 -19.73 -8.37 23.41
N PRO A 184 -20.88 -7.67 23.43
CA PRO A 184 -22.06 -8.11 22.68
C PRO A 184 -21.81 -8.12 21.16
N ARG A 185 -22.36 -9.14 20.49
CA ARG A 185 -22.38 -9.27 19.03
C ARG A 185 -23.80 -9.55 18.56
N ALA A 186 -24.22 -8.92 17.47
CA ALA A 186 -25.53 -9.08 16.87
C ALA A 186 -25.37 -9.44 15.40
N ILE A 187 -25.99 -10.54 14.96
CA ILE A 187 -25.85 -11.09 13.60
C ILE A 187 -26.17 -10.02 12.55
N VAL A 188 -25.24 -9.82 11.62
CA VAL A 188 -25.41 -8.94 10.46
C VAL A 188 -25.49 -9.79 9.20
N GLN A 189 -26.51 -9.54 8.37
CA GLN A 189 -26.59 -10.14 7.05
C GLN A 189 -25.77 -9.31 6.07
N PRO A 190 -25.01 -9.93 5.14
CA PRO A 190 -24.29 -9.16 4.14
C PRO A 190 -25.25 -8.36 3.23
N GLY A 191 -24.80 -7.18 2.80
CA GLY A 191 -25.55 -6.21 2.00
C GLY A 191 -24.63 -5.42 1.06
N GLY A 192 -25.11 -4.30 0.50
CA GLY A 192 -24.31 -3.45 -0.39
C GLY A 192 -23.88 -4.14 -1.70
N SER A 193 -24.71 -5.02 -2.25
CA SER A 193 -24.40 -5.79 -3.46
C SER A 193 -24.17 -4.94 -4.72
N ASP A 194 -24.67 -3.70 -4.74
CA ASP A 194 -24.50 -2.73 -5.83
C ASP A 194 -23.18 -1.94 -5.75
N ILE A 195 -22.49 -1.93 -4.60
CA ILE A 195 -21.33 -1.07 -4.35
C ILE A 195 -20.19 -1.37 -5.31
N ALA A 196 -19.88 -2.64 -5.57
CA ALA A 196 -18.84 -3.02 -6.52
C ALA A 196 -19.17 -2.55 -7.96
N ALA A 197 -20.45 -2.58 -8.35
CA ALA A 197 -20.87 -2.10 -9.67
C ALA A 197 -20.75 -0.56 -9.77
N ARG A 198 -21.17 0.18 -8.73
CA ARG A 198 -21.02 1.65 -8.67
C ARG A 198 -19.56 2.09 -8.69
N TYR A 199 -18.68 1.32 -8.05
CA TYR A 199 -17.24 1.51 -8.13
C TYR A 199 -16.74 1.32 -9.57
N LEU A 200 -17.11 0.21 -10.22
CA LEU A 200 -16.73 -0.06 -11.61
C LEU A 200 -17.21 1.02 -12.58
N ASP A 201 -18.43 1.54 -12.41
CA ASP A 201 -18.97 2.64 -13.23
C ASP A 201 -18.06 3.88 -13.18
N SER A 202 -17.49 4.16 -12.00
CA SER A 202 -16.56 5.27 -11.80
C SER A 202 -15.22 5.02 -12.50
N VAL A 203 -14.68 3.80 -12.38
CA VAL A 203 -13.39 3.42 -13.00
C VAL A 203 -13.47 3.37 -14.52
N VAL A 204 -14.57 2.86 -15.08
CA VAL A 204 -14.79 2.74 -16.53
C VAL A 204 -14.84 4.12 -17.22
N ALA A 205 -15.12 5.18 -16.47
CA ALA A 205 -15.18 6.56 -16.98
C ALA A 205 -13.81 7.27 -16.99
N LEU A 206 -12.76 6.69 -16.40
CA LEU A 206 -11.43 7.32 -16.29
C LEU A 206 -10.68 7.48 -17.63
N PRO A 207 -10.73 6.51 -18.57
CA PRO A 207 -10.07 6.66 -19.86
C PRO A 207 -10.51 7.92 -20.61
N HIS A 208 -9.55 8.70 -21.12
CA HIS A 208 -9.85 9.94 -21.84
C HIS A 208 -9.94 9.73 -23.37
N SER A 209 -9.39 8.63 -23.86
CA SER A 209 -9.32 8.27 -25.27
C SER A 209 -10.36 7.20 -25.59
N THR A 210 -10.51 6.87 -26.87
CA THR A 210 -11.32 5.73 -27.34
C THR A 210 -10.46 4.59 -27.91
N ARG A 211 -9.13 4.73 -27.90
CA ARG A 211 -8.18 3.74 -28.42
C ARG A 211 -8.07 2.58 -27.43
N ARG A 212 -8.28 1.34 -27.89
CA ARG A 212 -8.32 0.12 -27.03
C ARG A 212 -7.56 -1.08 -27.58
N ASP A 213 -6.83 -0.88 -28.67
CA ASP A 213 -6.17 -1.95 -29.43
C ASP A 213 -4.83 -2.35 -28.82
N ILE A 214 -4.87 -2.86 -27.60
CA ILE A 214 -3.73 -3.44 -26.89
C ILE A 214 -4.06 -4.81 -26.33
N ARG A 215 -3.03 -5.64 -26.20
CA ARG A 215 -3.05 -6.92 -25.52
C ARG A 215 -2.46 -6.77 -24.12
N ILE A 216 -3.17 -7.30 -23.14
CA ILE A 216 -2.85 -7.14 -21.71
C ILE A 216 -2.69 -8.52 -21.08
N ALA A 217 -1.54 -8.79 -20.47
CA ALA A 217 -1.37 -9.90 -19.54
C ALA A 217 -1.67 -9.42 -18.12
N LEU A 218 -2.47 -10.18 -17.35
CA LEU A 218 -2.91 -9.78 -16.02
C LEU A 218 -2.73 -10.90 -14.99
N THR A 219 -2.24 -10.57 -13.80
CA THR A 219 -2.32 -11.42 -12.62
C THR A 219 -2.83 -10.66 -11.40
N PRO A 220 -3.77 -11.21 -10.62
CA PRO A 220 -4.14 -10.68 -9.32
C PRO A 220 -3.35 -11.33 -8.17
N LEU A 221 -2.36 -12.19 -8.45
CA LEU A 221 -1.55 -12.92 -7.46
C LEU A 221 -2.39 -13.66 -6.41
N HIS A 222 -3.39 -14.43 -6.85
CA HIS A 222 -4.39 -15.09 -6.00
C HIS A 222 -5.21 -14.14 -5.11
N GLY A 223 -5.26 -12.87 -5.53
CA GLY A 223 -5.96 -11.79 -4.85
C GLY A 223 -7.41 -11.63 -5.26
N VAL A 224 -8.13 -10.81 -4.50
CA VAL A 224 -9.56 -10.51 -4.73
C VAL A 224 -9.81 -9.49 -5.85
N GLY A 225 -8.73 -8.95 -6.44
CA GLY A 225 -8.78 -7.95 -7.51
C GLY A 225 -9.14 -8.48 -8.90
N GLY A 226 -8.91 -9.77 -9.18
CA GLY A 226 -8.92 -10.32 -10.54
C GLY A 226 -10.21 -10.07 -11.31
N GLU A 227 -11.35 -10.46 -10.74
CA GLU A 227 -12.66 -10.29 -11.36
C GLU A 227 -12.99 -8.81 -11.65
N LEU A 228 -12.74 -7.93 -10.68
CA LEU A 228 -13.06 -6.51 -10.81
C LEU A 228 -12.11 -5.80 -11.78
N ALA A 229 -10.82 -6.14 -11.79
CA ALA A 229 -9.87 -5.61 -12.76
C ALA A 229 -10.24 -6.00 -14.19
N MET A 230 -10.60 -7.27 -14.40
CA MET A 230 -11.12 -7.76 -15.68
C MET A 230 -12.41 -7.05 -16.10
N ALA A 231 -13.35 -6.86 -15.17
CA ALA A 231 -14.59 -6.15 -15.43
C ALA A 231 -14.35 -4.67 -15.76
N ALA A 232 -13.45 -4.00 -15.04
CA ALA A 232 -13.08 -2.60 -15.26
C ALA A 232 -12.43 -2.39 -16.63
N LEU A 233 -11.42 -3.20 -16.97
CA LEU A 233 -10.75 -3.13 -18.28
C LEU A 233 -11.72 -3.43 -19.43
N ARG A 234 -12.57 -4.46 -19.30
CA ARG A 234 -13.59 -4.77 -20.32
C ARG A 234 -14.66 -3.70 -20.44
N GLY A 235 -15.07 -3.12 -19.32
CA GLY A 235 -16.03 -2.01 -19.27
C GLY A 235 -15.47 -0.76 -19.94
N ALA A 236 -14.18 -0.47 -19.71
CA ALA A 236 -13.43 0.59 -20.38
C ALA A 236 -13.26 0.35 -21.89
N GLY A 237 -13.42 -0.90 -22.36
CA GLY A 237 -13.45 -1.28 -23.77
C GLY A 237 -12.28 -2.15 -24.23
N PHE A 238 -11.34 -2.51 -23.35
CA PHE A 238 -10.24 -3.42 -23.66
C PHE A 238 -10.77 -4.86 -23.82
N ARG A 239 -10.36 -5.54 -24.89
CA ARG A 239 -10.91 -6.87 -25.24
C ARG A 239 -9.87 -7.99 -25.26
N ASP A 240 -8.62 -7.69 -25.60
CA ASP A 240 -7.53 -8.68 -25.65
C ASP A 240 -6.82 -8.70 -24.29
N ILE A 241 -7.41 -9.44 -23.35
CA ILE A 241 -6.90 -9.56 -21.97
C ILE A 241 -6.79 -11.04 -21.63
N GLN A 242 -5.59 -11.46 -21.26
CA GLN A 242 -5.26 -12.81 -20.83
C GLN A 242 -4.79 -12.76 -19.40
N VAL A 243 -5.16 -13.79 -18.62
CA VAL A 243 -4.84 -13.88 -17.21
C VAL A 243 -3.88 -15.02 -16.96
N VAL A 244 -3.06 -14.89 -15.92
CA VAL A 244 -2.31 -16.03 -15.39
C VAL A 244 -3.32 -16.95 -14.70
N GLU A 245 -3.77 -18.00 -15.41
CA GLU A 245 -4.87 -18.87 -14.97
C GLU A 245 -4.64 -19.44 -13.57
N GLU A 246 -3.41 -19.89 -13.29
CA GLU A 246 -3.03 -20.47 -11.99
C GLU A 246 -3.07 -19.46 -10.83
N GLN A 247 -3.08 -18.16 -11.10
CA GLN A 247 -3.06 -17.08 -10.10
C GLN A 247 -4.36 -16.25 -10.08
N PHE A 248 -5.36 -16.60 -10.88
CA PHE A 248 -6.53 -15.72 -11.08
C PHE A 248 -7.56 -15.81 -9.94
N GLU A 249 -7.86 -17.03 -9.49
CA GLU A 249 -8.82 -17.26 -8.41
C GLU A 249 -8.22 -16.88 -7.04
N PRO A 250 -9.00 -16.30 -6.12
CA PRO A 250 -8.50 -16.02 -4.78
C PRO A 250 -8.08 -17.28 -4.02
N ASP A 251 -6.84 -17.35 -3.57
CA ASP A 251 -6.29 -18.46 -2.77
C ASP A 251 -5.48 -17.90 -1.58
N PRO A 252 -5.93 -18.12 -0.32
CA PRO A 252 -5.27 -17.60 0.87
C PRO A 252 -3.87 -18.17 1.12
N ALA A 253 -3.50 -19.27 0.45
CA ALA A 253 -2.17 -19.87 0.57
C ALA A 253 -1.13 -19.24 -0.37
N PHE A 254 -1.56 -18.46 -1.38
CA PHE A 254 -0.69 -17.87 -2.41
C PHE A 254 0.30 -18.89 -3.03
N PRO A 255 -0.15 -20.07 -3.48
CA PRO A 255 0.70 -21.26 -3.67
C PRO A 255 1.83 -21.11 -4.71
N THR A 256 1.76 -20.13 -5.59
CA THR A 256 2.76 -19.90 -6.64
C THR A 256 3.83 -18.89 -6.25
N VAL A 257 3.71 -18.21 -5.10
CA VAL A 257 4.63 -17.14 -4.68
C VAL A 257 4.98 -17.27 -3.20
N THR A 258 6.23 -16.99 -2.85
CA THR A 258 6.66 -16.97 -1.43
C THR A 258 6.09 -15.76 -0.70
N PHE A 259 5.93 -14.64 -1.41
CA PHE A 259 5.45 -13.38 -0.87
C PHE A 259 4.59 -12.68 -1.94
N PRO A 260 3.31 -12.41 -1.68
CA PRO A 260 2.39 -11.92 -2.71
C PRO A 260 2.48 -10.39 -2.86
N ASN A 261 3.69 -9.89 -3.14
CA ASN A 261 3.93 -8.50 -3.50
C ASN A 261 4.55 -8.46 -4.90
N PRO A 262 3.93 -7.76 -5.87
CA PRO A 262 4.47 -7.68 -7.24
C PRO A 262 5.92 -7.17 -7.37
N GLU A 263 6.43 -6.48 -6.35
CA GLU A 263 7.82 -5.98 -6.31
C GLU A 263 8.85 -7.05 -5.91
N GLU A 264 8.40 -8.18 -5.34
CA GLU A 264 9.32 -9.22 -4.85
C GLU A 264 9.83 -10.08 -6.02
N PRO A 265 11.12 -10.46 -6.01
CA PRO A 265 11.67 -11.38 -7.00
C PRO A 265 10.84 -12.67 -7.12
N GLY A 266 10.48 -13.05 -8.35
CA GLY A 266 9.68 -14.24 -8.63
C GLY A 266 8.17 -14.01 -8.64
N ALA A 267 7.65 -12.92 -8.03
CA ALA A 267 6.21 -12.71 -7.96
C ALA A 267 5.59 -12.37 -9.33
N ALA A 268 6.30 -11.61 -10.16
CA ALA A 268 5.84 -11.20 -11.49
C ALA A 268 6.21 -12.18 -12.62
N ASP A 269 7.02 -13.21 -12.36
CA ASP A 269 7.57 -14.09 -13.40
C ASP A 269 6.48 -14.73 -14.25
N ALA A 270 5.39 -15.19 -13.63
CA ALA A 270 4.29 -15.84 -14.35
C ALA A 270 3.55 -14.87 -15.30
N VAL A 271 3.35 -13.61 -14.89
CA VAL A 271 2.69 -12.63 -15.77
C VAL A 271 3.61 -12.13 -16.87
N LEU A 272 4.92 -12.03 -16.61
CA LEU A 272 5.91 -11.68 -17.64
C LEU A 272 6.08 -12.81 -18.66
N ALA A 273 6.06 -14.07 -18.21
CA ALA A 273 6.07 -15.23 -19.10
C ALA A 273 4.82 -15.25 -19.99
N LEU A 274 3.64 -15.07 -19.39
CA LEU A 274 2.38 -14.94 -20.15
C LEU A 274 2.46 -13.80 -21.16
N ALA A 275 2.95 -12.62 -20.74
CA ALA A 275 3.09 -11.45 -21.58
C ALA A 275 4.00 -11.70 -22.80
N ALA A 276 5.11 -12.42 -22.60
CA ALA A 276 5.99 -12.83 -23.69
C ALA A 276 5.30 -13.85 -24.62
N ASP A 277 4.63 -14.86 -24.08
CA ASP A 277 3.99 -15.94 -24.85
C ASP A 277 2.87 -15.43 -25.75
N ILE A 278 2.16 -14.39 -25.31
CA ILE A 278 1.06 -13.80 -26.06
C ILE A 278 1.47 -12.56 -26.82
N ASP A 279 2.73 -12.12 -26.85
CA ASP A 279 3.13 -10.83 -27.42
C ASP A 279 2.26 -9.66 -26.88
N ALA A 280 2.14 -9.56 -25.56
CA ALA A 280 1.39 -8.48 -24.91
C ALA A 280 2.06 -7.11 -25.12
N ASP A 281 1.27 -6.05 -25.03
CA ASP A 281 1.81 -4.67 -25.02
C ASP A 281 2.20 -4.24 -23.61
N ILE A 282 1.45 -4.70 -22.60
CA ILE A 282 1.74 -4.47 -21.18
C ILE A 282 1.37 -5.71 -20.34
N ALA A 283 2.09 -5.88 -19.23
CA ALA A 283 1.76 -6.83 -18.18
C ALA A 283 1.30 -6.08 -16.92
N ILE A 284 0.29 -6.56 -16.22
CA ILE A 284 -0.27 -5.94 -15.01
C ILE A 284 -0.29 -6.97 -13.89
N ALA A 285 0.28 -6.61 -12.74
CA ALA A 285 0.23 -7.40 -11.52
C ALA A 285 -0.39 -6.58 -10.39
N LEU A 286 -1.46 -7.10 -9.79
CA LEU A 286 -2.09 -6.52 -8.60
C LEU A 286 -1.67 -7.31 -7.36
N ASP A 287 -1.57 -6.63 -6.21
CA ASP A 287 -1.41 -7.31 -4.93
C ASP A 287 -2.74 -7.90 -4.43
N PRO A 288 -2.75 -8.75 -3.38
CA PRO A 288 -3.92 -9.54 -3.00
C PRO A 288 -5.19 -8.76 -2.71
N ASP A 289 -5.10 -7.53 -2.19
CA ASP A 289 -6.24 -6.67 -1.91
C ASP A 289 -6.43 -5.57 -2.97
N ALA A 290 -5.64 -5.62 -4.05
CA ALA A 290 -5.65 -4.76 -5.23
C ALA A 290 -5.52 -3.26 -4.93
N ASP A 291 -4.81 -2.93 -3.86
CA ASP A 291 -4.43 -1.54 -3.57
C ASP A 291 -3.14 -1.16 -4.31
N ARG A 292 -2.37 -2.12 -4.86
CA ARG A 292 -1.17 -1.88 -5.66
C ARG A 292 -1.34 -2.31 -7.12
N CYS A 293 -0.60 -1.64 -8.01
CA CYS A 293 -0.53 -2.02 -9.42
C CYS A 293 0.91 -1.89 -9.92
N ALA A 294 1.53 -3.02 -10.23
CA ALA A 294 2.81 -3.06 -10.92
C ALA A 294 2.60 -3.32 -12.42
N VAL A 295 3.44 -2.70 -13.25
CA VAL A 295 3.34 -2.82 -14.70
C VAL A 295 4.65 -3.31 -15.29
N GLY A 296 4.56 -4.32 -16.15
CA GLY A 296 5.64 -4.83 -16.96
C GLY A 296 5.55 -4.34 -18.40
N VAL A 297 6.72 -4.11 -19.00
CA VAL A 297 6.86 -3.64 -20.39
C VAL A 297 7.89 -4.50 -21.14
N PRO A 298 7.72 -4.66 -22.46
CA PRO A 298 8.71 -5.33 -23.29
C PRO A 298 9.98 -4.47 -23.42
N THR A 299 11.13 -5.13 -23.55
CA THR A 299 12.44 -4.54 -23.83
C THR A 299 13.14 -5.34 -24.93
N ASP A 300 14.25 -4.83 -25.46
CA ASP A 300 15.07 -5.56 -26.43
C ASP A 300 15.62 -6.90 -25.87
N SER A 301 15.69 -7.05 -24.55
CA SER A 301 16.20 -8.22 -23.85
C SER A 301 15.10 -9.12 -23.26
N GLY A 302 13.81 -8.82 -23.52
CA GLY A 302 12.69 -9.58 -23.00
C GLY A 302 11.65 -8.67 -22.34
N TRP A 303 11.45 -8.82 -21.04
CA TRP A 303 10.47 -8.06 -20.27
C TRP A 303 11.07 -7.57 -18.96
N ARG A 304 10.60 -6.43 -18.47
CA ARG A 304 10.91 -5.94 -17.12
C ARG A 304 9.70 -5.31 -16.47
N MET A 305 9.65 -5.35 -15.14
CA MET A 305 8.75 -4.50 -14.37
C MET A 305 9.28 -3.06 -14.36
N LEU A 306 8.37 -2.10 -14.45
CA LEU A 306 8.62 -0.70 -14.13
C LEU A 306 8.67 -0.53 -12.62
N THR A 307 9.48 0.41 -12.13
CA THR A 307 9.43 0.82 -10.73
C THR A 307 8.14 1.61 -10.46
N GLY A 308 7.73 1.73 -9.19
CA GLY A 308 6.58 2.58 -8.85
C GLY A 308 6.84 4.06 -9.12
N ASP A 309 8.10 4.52 -9.12
CA ASP A 309 8.46 5.88 -9.54
C ASP A 309 8.38 6.07 -11.06
N GLU A 310 8.80 5.10 -11.88
CA GLU A 310 8.62 5.14 -13.34
C GLU A 310 7.12 5.16 -13.70
N THR A 311 6.34 4.24 -13.12
CA THR A 311 4.88 4.18 -13.28
C THR A 311 4.23 5.46 -12.77
N GLY A 312 4.74 5.97 -11.64
CA GLY A 312 4.37 7.23 -11.02
C GLY A 312 4.44 8.41 -11.97
N ALA A 313 5.59 8.58 -12.62
CA ALA A 313 5.86 9.66 -13.57
C ALA A 313 5.03 9.54 -14.86
N LEU A 314 4.85 8.32 -15.39
CA LEU A 314 4.02 8.06 -16.56
C LEU A 314 2.57 8.48 -16.32
N LEU A 315 1.97 8.00 -15.22
CA LEU A 315 0.61 8.36 -14.84
C LEU A 315 0.46 9.85 -14.55
N ALA A 316 1.42 10.47 -13.86
CA ALA A 316 1.39 11.91 -13.62
C ALA A 316 1.40 12.71 -14.93
N ASN A 317 2.31 12.38 -15.86
CA ASN A 317 2.40 13.06 -17.15
C ASN A 317 1.11 12.92 -17.96
N HIS A 318 0.50 11.73 -17.93
CA HIS A 318 -0.77 11.45 -18.60
C HIS A 318 -1.93 12.25 -18.01
N LEU A 319 -2.14 12.13 -16.69
CA LEU A 319 -3.27 12.77 -15.99
C LEU A 319 -3.16 14.30 -16.02
N LEU A 320 -1.94 14.85 -15.99
CA LEU A 320 -1.72 16.29 -16.05
C LEU A 320 -1.96 16.90 -17.44
N ALA A 321 -2.02 16.09 -18.51
CA ALA A 321 -2.30 16.60 -19.85
C ALA A 321 -3.70 17.24 -19.95
N ASP A 322 -4.68 16.71 -19.21
CA ASP A 322 -6.07 17.20 -19.20
C ASP A 322 -6.51 17.78 -17.84
N ALA A 323 -5.62 17.81 -16.86
CA ALA A 323 -5.92 18.34 -15.55
C ALA A 323 -6.15 19.87 -15.60
N PRO A 324 -7.05 20.42 -14.76
CA PRO A 324 -7.15 21.86 -14.58
C PRO A 324 -5.80 22.48 -14.20
N ALA A 325 -5.53 23.69 -14.66
CA ALA A 325 -4.38 24.45 -14.20
C ALA A 325 -4.40 24.57 -12.66
N ASP A 326 -3.22 24.59 -12.03
CA ASP A 326 -3.07 24.66 -10.57
C ASP A 326 -3.60 23.41 -9.80
N SER A 327 -3.85 22.31 -10.51
CA SER A 327 -4.07 20.99 -9.90
C SER A 327 -2.87 20.58 -9.05
N LEU A 328 -3.09 19.76 -8.03
CA LEU A 328 -2.06 19.26 -7.14
C LEU A 328 -1.75 17.79 -7.44
N VAL A 329 -0.46 17.46 -7.50
CA VAL A 329 0.01 16.07 -7.45
C VAL A 329 0.93 15.88 -6.25
N ALA A 330 0.98 14.67 -5.72
CA ALA A 330 1.79 14.39 -4.53
C ALA A 330 2.51 13.05 -4.58
N ASN A 331 3.71 13.01 -4.00
CA ASN A 331 4.37 11.75 -3.67
C ASN A 331 5.02 11.81 -2.27
N THR A 332 5.64 10.71 -1.86
CA THR A 332 6.18 10.59 -0.49
C THR A 332 7.59 11.13 -0.38
N ILE A 333 8.06 11.33 0.85
CA ILE A 333 9.45 11.71 1.09
C ILE A 333 10.45 10.72 0.49
N VAL A 334 10.11 9.44 0.36
CA VAL A 334 11.02 8.41 -0.17
C VAL A 334 10.88 8.15 -1.67
N SER A 335 9.87 8.76 -2.32
CA SER A 335 9.64 8.66 -3.77
C SER A 335 10.55 9.60 -4.56
N SER A 336 10.82 9.26 -5.82
CA SER A 336 11.65 10.03 -6.76
C SER A 336 11.31 11.53 -6.80
N GLN A 337 12.34 12.35 -7.03
CA GLN A 337 12.19 13.79 -7.24
C GLN A 337 11.61 14.14 -8.62
N LEU A 338 11.44 13.19 -9.54
CA LEU A 338 10.94 13.45 -10.90
C LEU A 338 9.59 14.16 -10.89
N LEU A 339 8.65 13.74 -10.03
CA LEU A 339 7.33 14.39 -9.93
C LEU A 339 7.44 15.88 -9.54
N SER A 340 8.43 16.23 -8.72
CA SER A 340 8.64 17.62 -8.28
C SER A 340 9.13 18.55 -9.39
N ALA A 341 9.83 18.01 -10.39
CA ALA A 341 10.24 18.75 -11.59
C ALA A 341 9.15 18.74 -12.67
N LEU A 342 8.48 17.59 -12.84
CA LEU A 342 7.45 17.36 -13.85
C LEU A 342 6.21 18.24 -13.61
N ALA A 343 5.67 18.27 -12.39
CA ALA A 343 4.38 18.91 -12.15
C ALA A 343 4.40 20.43 -12.46
N PRO A 344 5.37 21.24 -12.01
CA PRO A 344 5.45 22.65 -12.37
C PRO A 344 5.62 22.87 -13.88
N ALA A 345 6.36 21.99 -14.57
CA ALA A 345 6.54 22.06 -16.03
C ALA A 345 5.25 21.79 -16.81
N ARG A 346 4.27 21.14 -16.18
CA ARG A 346 2.90 20.94 -16.71
C ARG A 346 1.88 21.94 -16.12
N GLY A 347 2.31 22.96 -15.38
CA GLY A 347 1.42 23.97 -14.79
C GLY A 347 0.65 23.50 -13.54
N ALA A 348 1.11 22.42 -12.90
CA ALA A 348 0.54 21.87 -11.68
C ALA A 348 1.42 22.17 -10.45
N ARG A 349 0.80 22.11 -9.27
CA ARG A 349 1.48 22.16 -7.98
C ARG A 349 1.97 20.77 -7.59
N TYR A 350 3.02 20.75 -6.79
CA TYR A 350 3.58 19.53 -6.21
C TYR A 350 3.60 19.61 -4.69
N ALA A 351 3.23 18.53 -4.02
CA ALA A 351 3.40 18.34 -2.59
C ALA A 351 4.17 17.06 -2.27
N ARG A 352 5.03 17.14 -1.26
CA ARG A 352 5.75 16.00 -0.69
C ARG A 352 5.15 15.67 0.68
N THR A 353 4.88 14.40 0.95
CA THR A 353 4.24 13.96 2.21
C THR A 353 5.03 12.85 2.90
N LEU A 354 4.74 12.56 4.17
CA LEU A 354 5.31 11.39 4.85
C LEU A 354 4.94 10.08 4.14
N THR A 355 5.74 9.02 4.32
CA THR A 355 5.41 7.69 3.75
C THR A 355 4.04 7.20 4.24
N GLY A 356 3.21 6.73 3.31
CA GLY A 356 1.90 6.16 3.56
C GLY A 356 0.75 7.01 3.02
N PHE A 357 -0.20 6.35 2.34
CA PHE A 357 -1.32 7.00 1.66
C PHE A 357 -2.25 7.82 2.55
N LYS A 358 -2.24 7.56 3.86
CA LYS A 358 -2.93 8.39 4.84
C LYS A 358 -2.51 9.87 4.77
N TRP A 359 -1.28 10.16 4.36
CA TRP A 359 -0.78 11.53 4.18
C TRP A 359 -0.99 12.05 2.75
N LEU A 360 -0.76 11.21 1.74
CA LEU A 360 -0.87 11.59 0.33
C LEU A 360 -2.26 12.13 -0.03
N VAL A 361 -3.32 11.45 0.39
CA VAL A 361 -4.70 11.88 0.08
C VAL A 361 -5.16 13.12 0.85
N ARG A 362 -4.29 13.63 1.74
CA ARG A 362 -4.44 14.85 2.52
C ARG A 362 -3.43 15.93 2.12
N ALA A 363 -2.69 15.73 1.02
CA ALA A 363 -1.63 16.65 0.58
C ALA A 363 -2.12 18.07 0.30
N GLY A 364 -3.39 18.24 -0.10
CA GLY A 364 -3.99 19.56 -0.27
C GLY A 364 -5.21 19.58 -1.18
N GLU A 365 -5.82 20.75 -1.29
CA GLU A 365 -6.94 21.02 -2.20
C GLU A 365 -6.49 20.90 -3.68
N GLY A 366 -7.38 20.38 -4.52
CA GLY A 366 -7.13 20.18 -5.95
C GLY A 366 -6.24 18.98 -6.25
N LEU A 367 -6.06 18.05 -5.31
CA LEU A 367 -5.33 16.80 -5.57
C LEU A 367 -6.01 16.04 -6.71
N VAL A 368 -5.26 15.72 -7.76
CA VAL A 368 -5.72 14.92 -8.91
C VAL A 368 -4.97 13.60 -9.04
N TYR A 369 -3.75 13.51 -8.50
CA TYR A 369 -2.96 12.29 -8.53
C TYR A 369 -2.01 12.21 -7.33
N ALA A 370 -1.89 11.03 -6.74
CA ALA A 370 -0.87 10.76 -5.74
C ALA A 370 -0.29 9.36 -5.90
N TYR A 371 1.01 9.21 -5.63
CA TYR A 371 1.65 7.90 -5.66
C TYR A 371 2.74 7.74 -4.60
N GLU A 372 3.07 6.50 -4.27
CA GLU A 372 4.27 6.13 -3.49
C GLU A 372 5.14 5.17 -4.29
N GLU A 373 6.46 5.14 -4.03
CA GLU A 373 7.40 4.32 -4.80
C GLU A 373 7.07 2.82 -4.77
N ALA A 374 6.43 2.38 -3.69
CA ALA A 374 5.97 1.01 -3.48
C ALA A 374 4.67 0.69 -4.25
N ILE A 375 4.63 1.07 -5.54
CA ILE A 375 3.59 0.76 -6.55
C ILE A 375 2.14 1.07 -6.13
N GLY A 376 1.98 2.04 -5.23
CA GLY A 376 0.68 2.52 -4.78
C GLY A 376 0.28 3.79 -5.54
N HIS A 377 -0.90 3.79 -6.17
CA HIS A 377 -1.37 4.88 -7.03
C HIS A 377 -2.81 5.27 -6.69
N CYS A 378 -3.11 6.57 -6.58
CA CYS A 378 -4.45 7.13 -6.49
C CYS A 378 -4.65 8.07 -7.69
N VAL A 379 -5.29 7.56 -8.73
CA VAL A 379 -5.56 8.26 -10.01
C VAL A 379 -6.85 9.08 -10.00
N ASP A 380 -7.75 8.80 -9.05
CA ASP A 380 -8.97 9.57 -8.83
C ASP A 380 -9.28 9.74 -7.33
N PRO A 381 -8.66 10.75 -6.67
CA PRO A 381 -8.88 11.04 -5.25
C PRO A 381 -10.30 11.56 -4.92
N ASN A 382 -11.13 11.83 -5.92
CA ASN A 382 -12.54 12.17 -5.70
C ASN A 382 -13.40 10.91 -5.52
N VAL A 383 -13.00 9.79 -6.12
CA VAL A 383 -13.70 8.51 -6.01
C VAL A 383 -13.09 7.63 -4.92
N VAL A 384 -11.76 7.49 -4.87
CA VAL A 384 -11.04 6.68 -3.87
C VAL A 384 -9.92 7.49 -3.22
N ARG A 385 -10.01 7.69 -1.90
CA ARG A 385 -8.95 8.35 -1.09
C ARG A 385 -8.03 7.33 -0.42
N ASP A 386 -7.54 6.40 -1.23
CA ASP A 386 -6.47 5.46 -0.91
C ASP A 386 -5.84 5.02 -2.25
N LYS A 387 -4.90 4.08 -2.20
CA LYS A 387 -4.42 3.43 -3.40
C LYS A 387 -5.52 2.60 -4.05
N ASP A 388 -5.49 2.57 -5.37
CA ASP A 388 -6.45 1.85 -6.20
C ASP A 388 -5.72 1.27 -7.42
N GLY A 389 -5.27 0.02 -7.29
CA GLY A 389 -4.55 -0.68 -8.34
C GLY A 389 -5.41 -0.97 -9.58
N ILE A 390 -6.73 -1.10 -9.42
CA ILE A 390 -7.66 -1.41 -10.52
C ILE A 390 -7.85 -0.18 -11.40
N SER A 391 -8.08 0.99 -10.79
CA SER A 391 -8.15 2.25 -11.53
C SER A 391 -6.84 2.61 -12.20
N ALA A 392 -5.70 2.40 -11.52
CA ALA A 392 -4.37 2.60 -12.09
C ALA A 392 -4.12 1.69 -13.30
N ALA A 393 -4.52 0.42 -13.24
CA ALA A 393 -4.44 -0.51 -14.36
C ALA A 393 -5.24 -0.04 -15.58
N VAL A 394 -6.45 0.51 -15.38
CA VAL A 394 -7.28 1.06 -16.46
C VAL A 394 -6.65 2.30 -17.10
N VAL A 395 -6.13 3.23 -16.29
CA VAL A 395 -5.48 4.45 -16.81
C VAL A 395 -4.16 4.11 -17.53
N LEU A 396 -3.38 3.15 -17.03
CA LEU A 396 -2.17 2.67 -17.71
C LEU A 396 -2.46 1.98 -19.03
N ALA A 397 -3.54 1.19 -19.10
CA ALA A 397 -4.00 0.57 -20.33
C ALA A 397 -4.44 1.63 -21.37
N ASP A 398 -5.10 2.70 -20.93
CA ASP A 398 -5.48 3.82 -21.81
C ASP A 398 -4.25 4.55 -22.37
N LEU A 399 -3.28 4.90 -21.52
CA LEU A 399 -2.00 5.47 -21.94
C LEU A 399 -1.26 4.55 -22.93
N ALA A 400 -1.14 3.25 -22.63
CA ALA A 400 -0.46 2.30 -23.50
C ALA A 400 -1.13 2.17 -24.88
N ALA A 401 -2.47 2.19 -24.92
CA ALA A 401 -3.22 2.13 -26.16
C ALA A 401 -3.05 3.38 -27.03
N ASP A 402 -2.98 4.55 -26.39
CA ASP A 402 -2.70 5.81 -27.08
C ASP A 402 -1.31 5.80 -27.71
N LEU A 403 -0.30 5.41 -26.94
CA LEU A 403 1.08 5.35 -27.40
C LEU A 403 1.25 4.34 -28.55
N LYS A 404 0.66 3.15 -28.44
CA LYS A 404 0.77 2.12 -29.49
C LYS A 404 0.24 2.60 -30.84
N GLN A 405 -0.88 3.34 -30.85
CA GLN A 405 -1.43 3.94 -32.07
C GLN A 405 -0.47 4.96 -32.71
N ASP A 406 0.29 5.66 -31.88
CA ASP A 406 1.33 6.59 -32.31
C ASP A 406 2.69 5.89 -32.57
N ARG A 407 2.73 4.54 -32.51
CA ARG A 407 3.92 3.68 -32.62
C ARG A 407 5.00 4.00 -31.59
N ARG A 408 4.54 4.30 -30.39
CA ARG A 408 5.36 4.56 -29.21
C ARG A 408 5.03 3.56 -28.11
N THR A 409 5.89 3.52 -27.11
CA THR A 409 5.82 2.67 -25.93
C THR A 409 5.91 3.53 -24.68
N LEU A 410 5.60 2.94 -23.53
CA LEU A 410 5.82 3.59 -22.23
C LEU A 410 7.30 3.94 -22.01
N LEU A 411 8.22 3.15 -22.55
CA LEU A 411 9.66 3.42 -22.47
C LEU A 411 10.06 4.69 -23.25
N ASP A 412 9.44 4.94 -24.41
CA ASP A 412 9.69 6.16 -25.17
C ASP A 412 9.27 7.41 -24.39
N VAL A 413 8.21 7.33 -23.58
CA VAL A 413 7.78 8.44 -22.72
C VAL A 413 8.75 8.63 -21.55
N LEU A 414 9.26 7.54 -20.97
CA LEU A 414 10.31 7.63 -19.94
C LEU A 414 11.60 8.24 -20.50
N ASP A 415 11.96 7.92 -21.75
CA ASP A 415 13.11 8.54 -22.42
C ASP A 415 12.88 10.04 -22.66
N ASP A 416 11.69 10.45 -23.11
CA ASP A 416 11.33 11.88 -23.24
C ASP A 416 11.46 12.62 -21.90
N LEU A 417 10.93 12.03 -20.82
CA LEU A 417 11.02 12.60 -19.47
C LEU A 417 12.46 12.65 -18.99
N ALA A 418 13.28 11.65 -19.32
CA ALA A 418 14.69 11.64 -18.97
C ALA A 418 15.48 12.71 -19.74
N VAL A 419 15.14 12.99 -21.00
CA VAL A 419 15.73 14.11 -21.76
C VAL A 419 15.32 15.45 -21.15
N GLU A 420 14.06 15.61 -20.75
CA GLU A 420 13.55 16.88 -20.21
C GLU A 420 14.05 17.18 -18.79
N PHE A 421 14.10 16.16 -17.92
CA PHE A 421 14.33 16.34 -16.48
C PHE A 421 15.60 15.66 -15.95
N GLY A 422 16.32 14.93 -16.81
CA GLY A 422 17.44 14.08 -16.43
C GLY A 422 17.02 12.63 -16.16
N VAL A 423 17.97 11.71 -16.19
CA VAL A 423 17.76 10.32 -15.80
C VAL A 423 17.59 10.25 -14.29
N HIS A 424 16.39 9.89 -13.84
CA HIS A 424 16.12 9.51 -12.46
C HIS A 424 16.28 7.99 -12.31
N LEU A 425 17.32 7.55 -11.60
CA LEU A 425 17.55 6.14 -11.31
C LEU A 425 17.55 5.91 -9.80
N GLY A 426 16.73 4.97 -9.34
CA GLY A 426 16.57 4.70 -7.91
C GLY A 426 16.74 3.23 -7.54
N ALA A 427 17.02 3.00 -6.25
CA ALA A 427 17.04 1.67 -5.64
C ALA A 427 16.64 1.74 -4.17
N GLN A 428 16.20 0.62 -3.61
CA GLN A 428 15.92 0.46 -2.19
C GLN A 428 16.82 -0.62 -1.59
N VAL A 429 17.48 -0.30 -0.49
CA VAL A 429 18.25 -1.27 0.31
C VAL A 429 17.52 -1.48 1.64
N SER A 430 17.20 -2.73 1.95
CA SER A 430 16.58 -3.12 3.22
C SER A 430 17.54 -3.99 4.03
N ARG A 431 17.84 -3.59 5.27
CA ARG A 431 18.66 -4.35 6.21
C ARG A 431 17.81 -4.88 7.35
N ARG A 432 17.54 -6.18 7.34
CA ARG A 432 16.84 -6.87 8.41
C ARG A 432 17.78 -7.02 9.61
N VAL A 433 17.25 -6.85 10.81
CA VAL A 433 17.95 -7.09 12.08
C VAL A 433 17.17 -8.11 12.90
N GLU A 434 17.89 -8.83 13.77
CA GLU A 434 17.24 -9.68 14.78
C GLU A 434 16.94 -8.88 16.05
N ASP A 435 17.83 -7.96 16.43
CA ASP A 435 17.67 -7.06 17.57
C ASP A 435 17.25 -5.66 17.11
N LEU A 436 16.06 -5.23 17.52
CA LEU A 436 15.53 -3.89 17.23
C LEU A 436 16.43 -2.76 17.74
N ALA A 437 17.24 -2.99 18.78
CA ALA A 437 18.19 -1.99 19.27
C ALA A 437 19.27 -1.64 18.22
N GLU A 438 19.58 -2.56 17.30
CA GLU A 438 20.53 -2.30 16.21
C GLU A 438 20.05 -1.20 15.27
N ILE A 439 18.73 -1.08 15.04
CA ILE A 439 18.16 0.01 14.23
C ILE A 439 18.47 1.37 14.85
N GLY A 440 18.25 1.48 16.17
CA GLY A 440 18.58 2.69 16.93
C GLY A 440 20.06 3.03 16.87
N ASN A 441 20.93 2.01 16.98
CA ASN A 441 22.38 2.18 16.88
C ASN A 441 22.83 2.64 15.48
N MET A 442 22.29 2.06 14.40
CA MET A 442 22.57 2.47 13.02
C MET A 442 22.15 3.93 12.78
N MET A 443 20.92 4.29 13.17
CA MET A 443 20.43 5.67 13.03
C MET A 443 21.24 6.66 13.88
N HIS A 444 21.64 6.28 15.09
CA HIS A 444 22.51 7.10 15.92
C HIS A 444 23.88 7.32 15.28
N ARG A 445 24.51 6.26 14.75
CA ARG A 445 25.79 6.38 14.03
C ARG A 445 25.67 7.33 12.84
N LEU A 446 24.65 7.16 12.00
CA LEU A 446 24.39 8.04 10.85
C LEU A 446 24.26 9.52 11.23
N ARG A 447 23.58 9.81 12.36
CA ARG A 447 23.43 11.16 12.90
C ARG A 447 24.72 11.73 13.51
N SER A 448 25.50 10.90 14.18
CA SER A 448 26.71 11.32 14.91
C SER A 448 27.96 11.44 14.03
N ALA A 449 28.01 10.66 12.95
CA ALA A 449 29.13 10.55 12.01
C ALA A 449 28.61 10.67 10.57
N SER A 450 27.85 11.74 10.33
CA SER A 450 27.26 12.01 9.02
C SER A 450 28.33 12.19 7.94
N PRO A 451 28.15 11.59 6.74
CA PRO A 451 29.09 11.77 5.64
C PRO A 451 29.07 13.22 5.15
N THR A 452 30.23 13.72 4.74
CA THR A 452 30.37 15.01 4.04
C THR A 452 30.51 14.83 2.53
N GLU A 453 30.76 13.60 2.08
CA GLU A 453 30.92 13.24 0.68
C GLU A 453 30.37 11.82 0.44
N LEU A 454 29.68 11.60 -0.69
CA LEU A 454 29.25 10.30 -1.20
C LEU A 454 29.44 10.26 -2.71
N ALA A 455 29.95 9.14 -3.23
CA ALA A 455 30.22 8.94 -4.66
C ALA A 455 31.01 10.10 -5.32
N GLY A 456 32.03 10.62 -4.62
CA GLY A 456 32.83 11.76 -5.10
C GLY A 456 32.12 13.12 -5.06
N ARG A 457 30.92 13.21 -4.47
CA ARG A 457 30.11 14.44 -4.42
C ARG A 457 29.94 14.91 -2.98
N ALA A 458 30.14 16.21 -2.75
CA ALA A 458 29.82 16.82 -1.47
C ALA A 458 28.33 16.68 -1.14
N VAL A 459 28.02 16.30 0.10
CA VAL A 459 26.64 16.09 0.56
C VAL A 459 26.31 16.92 1.79
N THR A 460 25.02 17.16 1.98
CA THR A 460 24.43 17.74 3.19
C THR A 460 23.50 16.73 3.82
N VAL A 461 23.32 16.82 5.14
CA VAL A 461 22.46 15.91 5.90
C VAL A 461 21.36 16.69 6.60
N LEU A 462 20.12 16.23 6.42
CA LEU A 462 18.92 16.75 7.04
C LEU A 462 18.26 15.64 7.88
N ASP A 463 18.21 15.83 9.19
CA ASP A 463 17.48 14.94 10.10
C ASP A 463 16.01 15.37 10.19
N TYR A 464 15.11 14.53 9.67
CA TYR A 464 13.68 14.80 9.69
C TYR A 464 13.13 14.81 11.12
N ALA A 465 13.82 14.20 12.10
CA ALA A 465 13.39 14.22 13.49
C ALA A 465 13.52 15.62 14.13
N GLN A 466 14.32 16.51 13.52
CA GLN A 466 14.55 17.88 14.00
C GLN A 466 13.64 18.92 13.32
N ARG A 467 12.77 18.50 12.39
CA ARG A 467 11.84 19.41 11.73
C ARG A 467 10.78 19.92 12.69
N ASP A 468 10.30 21.13 12.41
CA ASP A 468 9.22 21.81 13.13
C ASP A 468 7.90 21.85 12.35
N ASP A 469 7.81 21.08 11.26
CA ASP A 469 6.64 20.98 10.39
C ASP A 469 6.05 19.56 10.30
N GLU A 470 5.04 19.40 9.45
CA GLU A 470 4.27 18.16 9.29
C GLU A 470 5.09 16.99 8.71
N LEU A 471 6.31 17.25 8.22
CA LEU A 471 7.22 16.21 7.73
C LEU A 471 8.14 15.68 8.84
N ARG A 472 7.94 16.06 10.10
CA ARG A 472 8.74 15.52 11.21
C ARG A 472 8.53 14.01 11.36
N THR A 473 9.61 13.24 11.16
CA THR A 473 9.61 11.77 11.28
C THR A 473 11.03 11.26 11.59
N ASP A 474 11.17 10.03 12.08
CA ASP A 474 12.47 9.39 12.23
C ASP A 474 13.02 8.97 10.85
N ALA A 475 13.69 9.91 10.18
CA ALA A 475 14.38 9.70 8.92
C ALA A 475 15.56 10.66 8.79
N VAL A 476 16.57 10.28 8.02
CA VAL A 476 17.71 11.12 7.67
C VAL A 476 17.82 11.17 6.15
N GLU A 477 17.85 12.37 5.59
CA GLU A 477 18.10 12.60 4.16
C GLU A 477 19.54 13.12 3.97
N ILE A 478 20.27 12.48 3.06
CA ILE A 478 21.60 12.87 2.62
C ILE A 478 21.48 13.29 1.16
N SER A 479 21.76 14.55 0.85
CA SER A 479 21.53 15.11 -0.48
C SER A 479 22.77 15.82 -1.00
N GLY A 480 23.10 15.61 -2.26
CA GLY A 480 24.21 16.22 -2.98
C GLY A 480 23.81 16.56 -4.42
N SER A 481 24.77 17.04 -5.21
CA SER A 481 24.52 17.34 -6.63
C SER A 481 24.06 16.08 -7.36
N GLY A 482 22.80 16.02 -7.78
CA GLY A 482 22.24 14.87 -8.50
C GLY A 482 22.20 13.56 -7.73
N LEU A 483 22.24 13.58 -6.39
CA LEU A 483 22.06 12.38 -5.58
C LEU A 483 21.26 12.63 -4.32
N ARG A 484 20.55 11.60 -3.86
CA ARG A 484 19.78 11.61 -2.61
C ARG A 484 19.72 10.21 -2.00
N VAL A 485 19.90 10.14 -0.69
CA VAL A 485 19.75 8.92 0.12
C VAL A 485 18.87 9.23 1.32
N ILE A 486 17.77 8.50 1.49
CA ILE A 486 16.88 8.65 2.66
C ILE A 486 16.91 7.37 3.47
N VAL A 487 17.34 7.46 4.72
CA VAL A 487 17.43 6.33 5.65
C VAL A 487 16.37 6.47 6.72
N ARG A 488 15.57 5.42 6.95
CA ARG A 488 14.56 5.38 8.00
C ARG A 488 14.31 3.98 8.55
N PRO A 489 13.90 3.85 9.82
CA PRO A 489 13.33 2.60 10.33
C PRO A 489 12.05 2.21 9.57
N SER A 490 11.89 0.92 9.32
CA SER A 490 10.61 0.35 8.90
C SER A 490 9.62 0.43 10.06
N GLY A 491 8.38 0.82 9.77
CA GLY A 491 7.31 0.89 10.77
C GLY A 491 6.60 -0.44 11.00
N THR A 492 6.82 -1.44 10.15
CA THR A 492 6.05 -2.69 10.10
C THR A 492 6.90 -3.94 10.26
N GLU A 493 8.23 -3.82 10.19
CA GLU A 493 9.17 -4.93 10.15
C GLU A 493 10.48 -4.55 10.86
N PRO A 494 11.23 -5.50 11.44
CA PRO A 494 12.52 -5.24 12.09
C PRO A 494 13.62 -5.00 11.04
N LYS A 495 13.52 -3.90 10.28
CA LYS A 495 14.48 -3.53 9.25
C LYS A 495 14.71 -2.03 9.14
N LEU A 496 15.94 -1.66 8.79
CA LEU A 496 16.30 -0.32 8.35
C LEU A 496 16.21 -0.24 6.83
N LYS A 497 15.60 0.82 6.30
CA LYS A 497 15.46 1.04 4.85
C LYS A 497 16.26 2.25 4.41
N ALA A 498 16.96 2.13 3.28
CA ALA A 498 17.58 3.24 2.57
C ALA A 498 16.99 3.33 1.15
N TYR A 499 16.52 4.52 0.78
CA TYR A 499 15.99 4.83 -0.55
C TYR A 499 17.00 5.73 -1.25
N LEU A 500 17.44 5.29 -2.42
CA LEU A 500 18.54 5.89 -3.17
C LEU A 500 17.98 6.48 -4.46
N GLU A 501 18.44 7.65 -4.83
CA GLU A 501 18.15 8.26 -6.12
C GLU A 501 19.39 8.98 -6.65
N VAL A 502 19.62 8.79 -7.94
CA VAL A 502 20.61 9.52 -8.73
C VAL A 502 19.86 10.24 -9.86
N ILE A 503 20.23 11.49 -10.09
CA ILE A 503 19.68 12.35 -11.13
C ILE A 503 20.85 12.81 -11.99
N GLU A 504 20.95 12.27 -13.21
CA GLU A 504 21.96 12.67 -14.18
C GLU A 504 21.33 13.47 -15.32
N PRO A 505 21.80 14.70 -15.59
CA PRO A 505 21.27 15.52 -16.68
C PRO A 505 21.55 14.89 -18.05
N VAL A 506 20.70 15.22 -19.01
CA VAL A 506 20.78 14.74 -20.40
C VAL A 506 20.84 15.96 -21.32
N ASP A 507 21.94 16.11 -22.08
CA ASP A 507 22.11 17.26 -22.99
C ASP A 507 21.22 17.13 -24.25
N GLY A 508 20.95 15.90 -24.67
CA GLY A 508 20.08 15.55 -25.79
C GLY A 508 19.78 14.04 -25.85
N PRO A 509 18.82 13.59 -26.68
CA PRO A 509 18.43 12.18 -26.77
C PRO A 509 19.59 11.22 -27.04
N GLU A 510 20.60 11.64 -27.79
CA GLU A 510 21.81 10.85 -28.09
C GLU A 510 22.69 10.56 -26.86
N ASP A 511 22.55 11.36 -25.79
CA ASP A 511 23.32 11.24 -24.56
C ASP A 511 22.64 10.36 -23.51
N LEU A 512 21.40 9.92 -23.74
CA LEU A 512 20.66 9.06 -22.81
C LEU A 512 21.44 7.81 -22.36
N PRO A 513 22.09 7.02 -23.26
CA PRO A 513 22.85 5.85 -22.82
C PRO A 513 24.02 6.22 -21.90
N ARG A 514 24.69 7.35 -22.16
CA ARG A 514 25.80 7.85 -21.35
C ARG A 514 25.32 8.29 -19.97
N ALA A 515 24.23 9.05 -19.91
CA ALA A 515 23.64 9.52 -18.65
C ALA A 515 23.13 8.34 -17.80
N ARG A 516 22.45 7.35 -18.41
CA ARG A 516 22.00 6.13 -17.73
C ARG A 516 23.17 5.32 -17.16
N ALA A 517 24.27 5.18 -17.91
CA ALA A 517 25.47 4.48 -17.43
C ALA A 517 26.11 5.21 -16.24
N ALA A 518 26.27 6.54 -16.32
CA ALA A 518 26.80 7.35 -15.23
C ALA A 518 25.92 7.26 -13.97
N ALA A 519 24.59 7.34 -14.14
CA ALA A 519 23.64 7.19 -13.02
C ALA A 519 23.76 5.82 -12.34
N ALA A 520 23.95 4.75 -13.13
CA ALA A 520 24.10 3.40 -12.62
C ALA A 520 25.41 3.20 -11.82
N GLU A 521 26.53 3.79 -12.26
CA GLU A 521 27.80 3.75 -11.54
C GLU A 521 27.67 4.41 -10.15
N ILE A 522 27.07 5.60 -10.10
CA ILE A 522 26.85 6.33 -8.85
C ILE A 522 25.88 5.56 -7.95
N LEU A 523 24.79 5.01 -8.51
CA LEU A 523 23.81 4.26 -7.73
C LEU A 523 24.44 3.00 -7.11
N ALA A 524 25.40 2.36 -7.78
CA ALA A 524 26.14 1.24 -7.22
C ALA A 524 26.96 1.66 -6.00
N GLU A 525 27.64 2.82 -6.04
CA GLU A 525 28.37 3.38 -4.88
C GLU A 525 27.42 3.73 -3.73
N LEU A 526 26.25 4.32 -4.02
CA LEU A 526 25.24 4.59 -2.99
C LEU A 526 24.67 3.31 -2.38
N THR A 527 24.52 2.27 -3.19
CA THR A 527 24.06 0.95 -2.74
C THR A 527 25.07 0.32 -1.80
N ASP A 528 26.37 0.36 -2.14
CA ASP A 528 27.45 -0.11 -1.27
C ASP A 528 27.46 0.66 0.06
N PHE A 529 27.37 2.00 0.02
CA PHE A 529 27.24 2.81 1.23
C PHE A 529 26.05 2.38 2.10
N ALA A 530 24.86 2.21 1.50
CA ALA A 530 23.65 1.85 2.22
C ALA A 530 23.71 0.44 2.85
N GLN A 531 24.41 -0.50 2.21
CA GLN A 531 24.63 -1.85 2.75
C GLN A 531 25.53 -1.84 4.00
N HIS A 532 26.40 -0.84 4.15
CA HIS A 532 27.39 -0.72 5.23
C HIS A 532 27.01 0.26 6.36
N LEU A 533 25.78 0.78 6.38
CA LEU A 533 25.27 1.74 7.39
C LEU A 533 25.38 1.30 8.87
#